data_AF-A0AA38IA94-F1
#
_entry.id   AF-A0AA38IA94-F1
#
_cell.length_a   1.000
_cell.length_b   1.000
_cell.length_c   1.000
_cell.angle_alpha   90.00
_cell.angle_beta   90.00
_cell.angle_gamma   90.00
#
_symmetry.space_group_name_H-M   'P 1'
#
loop_
_entity.id
_entity.type
_entity.pdbx_description
1 polymer ?
#
loop_
_entity_poly.entity_id
_entity_poly.type
_entity_poly.pdbx_seq_one_letter_code
_entity_poly.pdbx_strand_id
1 'polypeptide(L)'
;MDVSGFSKEEPEEITAAADSTVANLLPEKSISFLKKNSAGCSAKKSKIITREQIQAYLSETDDNDHLMRKVALIFGISGACRTDELINLSVDNIDNYSPRYQE
;
A
#
# COMPACT_ATOMS: atom_id res chain seq x y z
N MET A 1 -6.10 14.07 -37.11
CA MET A 1 -4.72 14.28 -36.62
C MET A 1 -4.34 13.01 -35.89
N ASP A 2 -3.61 12.13 -36.56
CA ASP A 2 -3.10 10.89 -35.99
C ASP A 2 -2.02 11.21 -34.96
N VAL A 3 -2.27 10.84 -33.70
CA VAL A 3 -1.27 10.82 -32.63
C VAL A 3 -0.71 9.39 -32.53
N SER A 4 -0.03 8.95 -33.58
CA SER A 4 0.64 7.64 -33.65
C SER A 4 2.17 7.75 -33.62
N GLY A 5 2.71 8.78 -32.97
CA GLY A 5 4.14 9.12 -33.04
C GLY A 5 4.89 9.29 -31.71
N PHE A 6 4.34 8.95 -30.55
CA PHE A 6 5.13 8.89 -29.32
C PHE A 6 5.67 7.47 -29.12
N SER A 7 6.79 7.16 -29.79
CA SER A 7 7.62 6.03 -29.40
C SER A 7 8.00 6.22 -27.92
N LYS A 8 7.64 5.23 -27.09
CA LYS A 8 8.18 5.07 -25.73
C LYS A 8 9.64 4.60 -25.80
N GLU A 9 10.47 5.27 -26.58
CA GLU A 9 11.91 5.14 -26.44
C GLU A 9 12.30 6.02 -25.27
N GLU A 10 12.09 5.46 -24.07
CA GLU A 10 12.79 5.96 -22.90
C GLU A 10 14.29 5.90 -23.22
N PRO A 11 15.03 7.00 -23.03
CA PRO A 11 16.44 7.03 -23.38
C PRO A 11 17.16 5.93 -22.60
N GLU A 12 17.90 5.09 -23.33
CA GLU A 12 18.60 3.90 -22.84
C GLU A 12 19.50 4.20 -21.62
N GLU A 13 19.94 5.46 -21.47
CA GLU A 13 20.70 5.92 -20.32
C GLU A 13 19.92 5.85 -19.00
N ILE A 14 18.61 6.10 -19.00
CA ILE A 14 17.80 6.08 -17.76
C ILE A 14 17.52 4.64 -17.34
N THR A 15 17.26 3.74 -18.29
CA THR A 15 17.05 2.31 -18.01
C THR A 15 18.34 1.63 -17.57
N ALA A 16 19.46 1.89 -18.26
CA ALA A 16 20.77 1.38 -17.86
C ALA A 16 21.22 1.90 -16.50
N ALA A 17 20.97 3.18 -16.19
CA ALA A 17 21.26 3.75 -14.88
C ALA A 17 20.38 3.12 -13.79
N ALA A 18 19.09 2.87 -14.06
CA ALA A 18 18.19 2.21 -13.12
C ALA A 18 18.64 0.77 -12.83
N ASP A 19 18.98 -0.01 -13.86
CA ASP A 19 19.45 -1.39 -13.72
C ASP A 19 20.79 -1.47 -12.97
N SER A 20 21.72 -0.54 -13.27
CA SER A 20 22.98 -0.41 -12.54
C SER A 20 22.75 -0.07 -11.06
N THR A 21 21.79 0.81 -10.78
CA THR A 21 21.45 1.21 -9.41
C THR A 21 20.86 0.04 -8.62
N VAL A 22 19.99 -0.78 -9.24
CA VAL A 22 19.43 -2.00 -8.62
C VAL A 22 20.52 -3.03 -8.31
N ALA A 23 21.48 -3.23 -9.23
CA ALA A 23 22.63 -4.12 -9.01
C ALA A 23 23.56 -3.66 -7.88
N ASN A 24 23.67 -2.35 -7.67
CA ASN A 24 24.53 -1.76 -6.64
C ASN A 24 23.84 -1.61 -5.27
N LEU A 25 22.53 -1.40 -5.21
CA LEU A 25 21.78 -1.34 -3.94
C LEU A 25 21.48 -2.71 -3.36
N LEU A 26 21.25 -3.71 -4.20
CA LEU A 26 20.96 -5.08 -3.76
C LEU A 26 22.15 -5.96 -4.13
N PRO A 27 23.03 -6.31 -3.17
CA PRO A 27 24.08 -7.28 -3.48
C PRO A 27 23.41 -8.54 -4.04
N GLU A 28 23.90 -9.11 -5.16
CA GLU A 28 23.30 -10.31 -5.78
C GLU A 28 23.11 -11.47 -4.78
N LYS A 29 23.95 -11.49 -3.73
CA LYS A 29 23.83 -12.38 -2.58
C LYS A 29 22.53 -12.22 -1.81
N SER A 30 21.94 -11.03 -1.68
CA SER A 30 20.69 -10.79 -0.96
C SER A 30 19.47 -11.30 -1.72
N ILE A 31 19.36 -11.06 -3.03
CA ILE A 31 18.22 -11.54 -3.83
C ILE A 31 18.24 -13.06 -3.92
N SER A 32 19.40 -13.66 -4.18
CA SER A 32 19.56 -15.11 -4.22
C SER A 32 19.34 -15.75 -2.84
N PHE A 33 19.78 -15.10 -1.76
CA PHE A 33 19.50 -15.52 -0.38
C PHE A 33 18.00 -15.46 -0.09
N LEU A 34 17.32 -14.36 -0.40
CA LEU A 34 15.88 -14.22 -0.18
C LEU A 34 15.09 -15.25 -0.99
N LYS A 35 15.42 -15.47 -2.27
CA LYS A 35 14.78 -16.50 -3.13
C LYS A 35 14.98 -17.92 -2.61
N LYS A 36 16.18 -18.24 -2.11
CA LYS A 36 16.47 -19.54 -1.49
C LYS A 36 15.69 -19.73 -0.19
N ASN A 37 15.61 -18.70 0.65
CA ASN A 37 14.87 -18.76 1.92
C ASN A 37 13.35 -18.69 1.73
N SER A 38 12.87 -18.13 0.63
CA SER A 38 11.44 -18.14 0.26
C SER A 38 11.02 -19.42 -0.48
N ALA A 39 11.96 -20.27 -0.89
CA ALA A 39 11.66 -21.51 -1.61
C ALA A 39 10.83 -22.45 -0.71
N GLY A 40 9.65 -22.85 -1.19
CA GLY A 40 8.69 -23.66 -0.41
C GLY A 40 7.76 -22.84 0.48
N CYS A 41 7.95 -21.53 0.60
CA CYS A 41 6.99 -20.65 1.24
C CYS A 41 5.85 -20.36 0.25
N SER A 42 4.73 -21.08 0.36
CA SER A 42 3.51 -20.66 -0.32
C SER A 42 3.02 -19.40 0.40
N ALA A 43 2.93 -18.29 -0.33
CA ALA A 43 2.31 -17.10 0.22
C ALA A 43 0.90 -17.49 0.66
N LYS A 44 0.66 -17.53 1.98
CA LYS A 44 -0.67 -17.70 2.56
C LYS A 44 -1.44 -16.42 2.23
N LYS A 45 -2.04 -16.41 1.04
CA LYS A 45 -2.92 -15.32 0.64
C LYS A 45 -4.15 -15.39 1.53
N SER A 46 -4.37 -14.33 2.30
CA SER A 46 -5.64 -14.13 2.99
C SER A 46 -6.78 -14.11 1.97
N LYS A 47 -7.98 -14.52 2.41
CA LYS A 47 -9.18 -14.39 1.57
C LYS A 47 -9.34 -12.93 1.16
N ILE A 48 -9.52 -12.67 -0.14
CA ILE A 48 -9.75 -11.32 -0.64
C ILE A 48 -11.13 -10.88 -0.14
N ILE A 49 -11.16 -9.76 0.58
CA ILE A 49 -12.40 -9.09 0.98
C ILE A 49 -12.82 -8.15 -0.16
N THR A 50 -14.07 -8.24 -0.61
CA THR A 50 -14.56 -7.41 -1.73
C THR A 50 -15.05 -6.05 -1.27
N ARG A 51 -15.21 -5.11 -2.21
CA ARG A 51 -15.76 -3.79 -1.92
C ARG A 51 -17.16 -3.87 -1.32
N GLU A 52 -18.00 -4.75 -1.85
CA GLU A 52 -19.38 -4.96 -1.40
C GLU A 52 -19.40 -5.50 0.02
N GLN A 53 -18.48 -6.42 0.36
CA GLN A 53 -18.32 -6.95 1.72
C GLN A 53 -17.85 -5.88 2.70
N ILE A 54 -16.90 -5.03 2.29
CA ILE A 54 -16.45 -3.88 3.09
C ILE A 54 -17.62 -2.92 3.32
N GLN A 55 -18.36 -2.58 2.27
CA GLN A 55 -19.49 -1.66 2.36
C GLN A 55 -20.58 -2.21 3.29
N ALA A 56 -21.01 -3.46 3.09
CA ALA A 56 -21.99 -4.11 3.94
C ALA A 56 -21.52 -4.15 5.40
N TYR A 57 -20.25 -4.50 5.66
CA TYR A 57 -19.69 -4.46 7.00
C TYR A 57 -19.79 -3.06 7.61
N LEU A 58 -19.33 -2.02 6.91
CA LEU A 58 -19.34 -0.65 7.42
C LEU A 58 -20.76 -0.13 7.68
N SER A 59 -21.74 -0.47 6.83
CA SER A 59 -23.11 0.04 6.95
C SER A 59 -24.01 -0.77 7.89
N GLU A 60 -23.83 -2.09 7.97
CA GLU A 60 -24.81 -2.99 8.60
C GLU A 60 -24.40 -3.43 10.01
N THR A 61 -23.10 -3.44 10.36
CA THR A 61 -22.70 -3.83 11.72
C THR A 61 -22.96 -2.72 12.74
N ASP A 62 -23.26 -3.10 13.98
CA ASP A 62 -23.49 -2.16 15.07
C ASP A 62 -22.19 -1.47 15.52
N ASP A 63 -22.28 -0.19 15.80
CA ASP A 63 -21.11 0.61 16.19
C ASP A 63 -20.70 0.39 17.65
N ASN A 64 -21.61 0.00 18.55
CA ASN A 64 -21.24 -0.21 19.96
C ASN A 64 -20.17 -1.30 20.10
N ASP A 65 -20.27 -2.34 19.28
CA ASP A 65 -19.33 -3.48 19.31
C ASP A 65 -18.21 -3.39 18.28
N HIS A 66 -18.41 -2.65 17.17
CA HIS A 66 -17.50 -2.69 16.02
C HIS A 66 -16.90 -1.36 15.59
N LEU A 67 -17.22 -0.23 16.23
CA LEU A 67 -16.73 1.09 15.83
C LEU A 67 -15.20 1.11 15.67
N MET A 68 -14.45 0.60 16.65
CA MET A 68 -12.99 0.60 16.61
C MET A 68 -12.45 -0.19 15.41
N ARG A 69 -13.06 -1.34 15.08
CA ARG A 69 -12.65 -2.16 13.95
C ARG A 69 -13.03 -1.53 12.60
N LYS A 70 -14.18 -0.86 12.52
CA LYS A 70 -14.57 -0.10 11.33
C LYS A 70 -13.59 1.04 11.05
N VAL A 71 -13.24 1.80 12.09
CA VAL A 71 -12.25 2.88 12.00
C VAL A 71 -10.88 2.34 11.55
N ALA A 72 -10.41 1.28 12.20
CA ALA A 72 -9.16 0.60 11.83
C ALA A 72 -9.16 0.11 10.37
N LEU A 73 -10.28 -0.44 9.89
CA LEU A 73 -10.45 -0.86 8.50
C LEU A 73 -10.33 0.33 7.54
N ILE A 74 -10.98 1.45 7.85
CA ILE A 74 -10.96 2.67 7.01
C ILE A 74 -9.53 3.22 6.90
N PHE A 75 -8.79 3.29 8.01
CA PHE A 75 -7.39 3.72 8.00
C PHE A 75 -6.52 2.76 7.19
N GLY A 76 -6.68 1.45 7.38
CA GLY A 76 -5.92 0.44 6.63
C GLY A 76 -6.16 0.52 5.12
N ILE A 77 -7.40 0.71 4.67
CA ILE A 77 -7.71 0.78 3.23
C ILE A 77 -7.40 2.15 2.60
N SER A 78 -7.69 3.25 3.29
CA SER A 78 -7.61 4.60 2.71
C SER A 78 -6.21 5.20 2.86
N GLY A 79 -5.54 4.89 3.97
CA GLY A 79 -4.16 5.33 4.24
C GLY A 79 -3.11 4.31 3.80
N ALA A 80 -3.52 3.11 3.36
CA ALA A 80 -2.63 1.97 3.12
C ALA A 80 -1.77 1.60 4.36
N CYS A 81 -2.26 1.91 5.57
CA CYS A 81 -1.51 1.71 6.80
C CYS A 81 -1.21 0.22 7.03
N ARG A 82 0.06 -0.10 7.23
CA ARG A 82 0.48 -1.43 7.69
C ARG A 82 0.09 -1.65 9.16
N THR A 83 0.15 -2.90 9.60
CA THR A 83 -0.25 -3.28 10.96
C THR A 83 0.53 -2.52 12.03
N ASP A 84 1.85 -2.36 11.85
CA ASP A 84 2.73 -1.61 12.72
C ASP A 84 2.43 -0.11 12.73
N GLU A 85 2.12 0.47 11.57
CA GLU A 85 1.69 1.87 11.45
C GLU A 85 0.34 2.11 12.15
N LEU A 86 -0.61 1.19 11.98
CA LEU A 86 -1.93 1.26 12.58
C LEU A 86 -1.90 1.11 14.11
N ILE A 87 -1.02 0.24 14.63
CA ILE A 87 -0.85 0.04 16.08
C ILE A 87 -0.22 1.27 16.74
N ASN A 88 0.69 1.96 16.03
CA ASN A 88 1.39 3.14 16.55
C ASN A 88 0.66 4.46 16.26
N LEU A 89 -0.54 4.42 15.68
CA LEU A 89 -1.33 5.61 15.37
C LEU A 89 -1.83 6.28 16.66
N SER A 90 -1.48 7.55 16.85
CA SER A 90 -1.94 8.42 17.94
C SER A 90 -2.95 9.46 17.45
N VAL A 91 -3.71 10.03 18.38
CA VAL A 91 -4.56 11.20 18.13
C VAL A 91 -3.72 12.40 17.65
N ASP A 92 -2.46 12.48 18.06
CA ASP A 92 -1.52 13.52 17.62
C ASP A 92 -1.19 13.46 16.12
N ASN A 93 -1.49 12.34 15.46
CA ASN A 93 -1.31 12.17 14.02
C ASN A 93 -2.51 12.68 13.21
N ILE A 94 -3.55 13.21 13.86
CA ILE A 94 -4.76 13.72 13.21
C ILE A 94 -4.63 15.23 13.04
N ASP A 95 -4.44 15.66 11.79
CA ASP A 95 -4.51 17.06 11.44
C ASP A 95 -5.96 17.50 11.21
N ASN A 96 -6.40 18.55 11.90
CA ASN A 96 -7.72 19.12 11.68
C ASN A 96 -7.69 20.10 10.49
N TYR A 97 -7.65 19.58 9.27
CA TYR A 97 -7.82 20.39 8.05
C TYR A 97 -9.31 20.66 7.78
N SER A 98 -10.01 21.34 8.69
CA SER A 98 -11.31 21.91 8.36
C SER A 98 -11.13 23.37 7.91
N PRO A 99 -11.28 23.68 6.60
CA PRO A 99 -11.27 25.06 6.13
C PRO A 99 -12.49 25.88 6.58
N ARG A 100 -13.42 25.28 7.34
CA ARG A 100 -14.66 25.94 7.82
C ARG A 100 -14.58 26.52 9.23
N TYR A 101 -13.45 26.34 9.92
CA TYR A 101 -13.21 26.89 11.26
C TYR A 101 -11.93 27.74 11.31
N GLN A 102 -11.77 28.64 10.33
CA GLN A 102 -10.83 29.75 10.44
C GLN A 102 -11.66 30.99 10.80
N GLU A 103 -11.73 31.30 12.10
CA GLU A 103 -12.17 32.62 12.59
C GLU A 103 -11.01 33.63 12.55
#